data_AF-A0A9D7MGK3-F1
#
_entry.id   AF-A0A9D7MGK3-F1
#
_cell.length_a   1.000
_cell.length_b   1.000
_cell.length_c   1.000
_cell.angle_alpha   90.00
_cell.angle_beta   90.00
_cell.angle_gamma   90.00
#
_symmetry.space_group_name_H-M   'P 1'
#
loop_
_entity.id
_entity.type
_entity.pdbx_description
1 polymer ?
#
loop_
_entity_poly.entity_id
_entity_poly.type
_entity_poly.pdbx_seq_one_letter_code
_entity_poly.pdbx_strand_id
1 'polypeptide(L)' 'MLELKPNHKPVLNYFAELAEFEKHGHDNEMTVRNAFQNLLEYYSKKMQWQFIKEYPIKRKGRHNL' A
#
# COMPACT_ATOMS: atom_id res chain seq x y z
N MET A 1 6.73 19.20 -8.51
CA MET A 1 6.78 18.02 -9.40
C MET A 1 7.12 16.79 -8.57
N LEU A 2 6.46 15.66 -8.80
CA LEU A 2 6.70 14.43 -8.05
C LEU A 2 8.03 13.82 -8.50
N GLU A 3 9.10 14.06 -7.75
CA GLU A 3 10.36 13.33 -7.97
C GLU A 3 10.22 11.92 -7.40
N LEU A 4 9.93 10.96 -8.28
CA LEU A 4 9.95 9.54 -7.97
C LEU A 4 11.29 8.99 -8.50
N LYS A 5 12.25 8.74 -7.59
CA LYS A 5 13.51 8.09 -7.96
C LYS A 5 13.54 6.71 -7.32
N PRO A 6 14.09 5.68 -8.00
CA PRO A 6 14.20 4.33 -7.45
C PRO A 6 14.92 4.29 -6.10
N ASN A 7 15.88 5.20 -5.89
CA ASN A 7 16.71 5.27 -4.70
C ASN A 7 16.06 6.08 -3.56
N HIS A 8 14.81 6.54 -3.72
CA HIS A 8 14.12 7.21 -2.63
C HIS A 8 13.77 6.21 -1.53
N LYS A 9 14.07 6.59 -0.29
CA LYS A 9 13.73 5.81 0.91
C LYS A 9 12.31 5.19 0.90
N PRO A 10 11.22 5.90 0.57
CA PRO A 10 9.89 5.30 0.49
C PRO A 10 9.77 4.18 -0.57
N VAL A 11 10.48 4.29 -1.70
CA VAL A 11 10.49 3.24 -2.75
C VAL A 11 11.30 2.03 -2.30
N LEU A 12 12.46 2.27 -1.67
CA LEU A 12 13.27 1.18 -1.09
C LEU A 12 12.52 0.44 0.01
N ASN A 13 11.82 1.17 0.88
CA ASN A 13 10.99 0.59 1.93
C ASN A 13 9.87 -0.27 1.34
N TYR A 14 9.21 0.19 0.27
CA TYR A 14 8.19 -0.60 -0.42
C TYR A 14 8.73 -1.96 -0.88
N PHE A 15 9.90 -2.00 -1.52
CA PHE A 15 10.50 -3.27 -1.94
C PHE A 15 11.01 -4.12 -0.77
N ALA A 16 11.48 -3.50 0.31
CA ALA A 16 11.85 -4.21 1.53
C ALA A 16 10.64 -4.89 2.18
N GLU A 17 9.51 -4.19 2.30
CA GLU A 17 8.25 -4.75 2.81
C GLU A 17 7.77 -5.93 1.95
N LEU A 18 7.86 -5.82 0.61
CA LEU A 18 7.55 -6.93 -0.29
C LEU A 18 8.44 -8.16 -0.06
N ALA A 19 9.74 -7.95 0.11
CA ALA A 19 10.70 -9.04 0.37
C ALA A 19 10.46 -9.69 1.75
N GLU A 20 10.08 -8.91 2.76
CA GLU A 20 9.68 -9.44 4.06
C GLU A 20 8.41 -10.30 3.95
N PHE A 21 7.42 -9.86 3.19
CA PHE A 21 6.20 -10.64 2.98
C PHE A 21 6.44 -11.94 2.23
N GLU A 22 7.27 -11.93 1.19
CA GLU A 22 7.70 -13.14 0.47
C GLU A 22 8.41 -14.11 1.41
N LYS A 23 9.32 -13.61 2.26
CA LYS A 23 10.03 -14.43 3.26
C LYS A 23 9.10 -15.09 4.27
N HIS A 24 7.98 -14.46 4.60
CA HIS A 24 6.99 -14.98 5.54
C HIS A 24 5.90 -15.85 4.87
N GLY A 25 6.01 -16.14 3.57
CA GLY A 25 5.01 -16.92 2.82
C GLY A 25 3.65 -16.20 2.71
N HIS A 26 3.67 -14.86 2.75
CA HIS A 26 2.50 -14.01 2.61
C HIS A 26 2.31 -13.57 1.16
N ASP A 27 2.01 -14.52 0.30
CA ASP A 27 1.83 -14.38 -1.15
C ASP A 27 0.48 -13.74 -1.52
N ASN A 28 -0.34 -13.41 -0.51
CA ASN A 28 -1.68 -12.91 -0.72
C ASN A 28 -1.67 -11.45 -1.20
N GLU A 29 -2.56 -11.15 -2.16
CA GLU A 29 -2.76 -9.81 -2.74
C GLU A 29 -2.91 -8.68 -1.71
N MET A 30 -3.38 -9.01 -0.50
CA MET A 30 -3.53 -8.08 0.63
C MET A 30 -2.20 -7.52 1.17
N THR A 31 -1.11 -8.28 1.13
CA THR A 31 0.18 -7.84 1.67
C THR A 31 0.84 -6.79 0.77
N VAL A 32 0.82 -7.03 -0.55
CA VAL A 32 1.26 -6.07 -1.58
C VAL A 32 0.46 -4.77 -1.49
N ARG A 33 -0.85 -4.87 -1.29
CA ARG A 33 -1.76 -3.72 -1.13
C ARG A 33 -1.38 -2.82 0.03
N ASN A 34 -1.07 -3.39 1.19
CA ASN A 34 -0.68 -2.61 2.37
C ASN A 34 0.63 -1.84 2.16
N ALA A 35 1.65 -2.50 1.61
CA ALA A 35 2.94 -1.85 1.32
C ALA A 35 2.78 -0.72 0.28
N PHE A 36 1.97 -0.95 -0.75
CA PHE A 36 1.72 0.08 -1.76
C PHE A 36 0.94 1.27 -1.19
N GLN A 37 0.01 1.03 -0.26
CA GLN A 37 -0.72 2.10 0.41
C GLN A 37 0.19 3.04 1.21
N ASN A 38 1.23 2.51 1.86
CA ASN A 38 2.23 3.33 2.57
C ASN A 38 3.01 4.24 1.60
N LEU A 39 3.38 3.71 0.43
CA LEU A 39 4.06 4.46 -0.62
C LEU A 39 3.17 5.61 -1.14
N LEU A 40 1.89 5.33 -1.41
CA LEU A 40 0.92 6.32 -1.86
C LEU A 40 0.69 7.43 -0.83
N GLU A 41 0.52 7.07 0.45
CA GLU A 41 0.33 8.04 1.52
C GLU A 41 1.50 9.02 1.62
N TYR A 42 2.74 8.53 1.51
CA TYR A 42 3.94 9.37 1.52
C TYR A 42 3.92 10.41 0.39
N TYR A 43 3.66 9.97 -0.84
CA TYR A 43 3.69 10.84 -2.01
C TYR A 43 2.50 11.79 -2.09
N SER A 44 1.31 11.35 -1.69
CA SER A 44 0.14 12.22 -1.58
C SER A 44 0.38 13.32 -0.54
N LYS A 45 0.96 13.00 0.62
CA LYS A 45 1.33 14.02 1.62
C LYS A 45 2.32 15.05 1.06
N LYS A 46 3.33 14.59 0.32
CA LYS A 46 4.30 15.49 -0.35
C LYS A 46 3.65 16.42 -1.36
N MET A 47 2.59 15.97 -2.03
CA MET A 47 1.81 16.74 -3.00
C MET A 47 0.69 17.57 -2.36
N GLN A 48 0.56 17.56 -1.03
CA GLN A 48 -0.57 18.17 -0.31
C GLN A 48 -1.94 17.64 -0.77
N TRP A 49 -1.97 16.38 -1.19
CA TRP A 49 -3.19 15.69 -1.57
C TRP A 49 -3.75 14.91 -0.38
N GLN A 50 -5.07 14.93 -0.26
CA GLN A 50 -5.77 14.05 0.67
C GLN A 50 -5.80 12.64 0.08
N PHE A 51 -5.05 11.73 0.70
CA PHE A 51 -5.08 10.32 0.36
C PHE A 51 -6.15 9.60 1.17
N ILE A 52 -7.07 8.94 0.49
CA ILE A 52 -8.06 8.05 1.10
C ILE A 52 -7.55 6.62 0.94
N LYS A 53 -7.20 6.00 2.08
CA LYS A 53 -6.77 4.60 2.15
C LYS A 53 -7.90 3.67 1.72
N GLU A 54 -7.57 2.50 1.21
CA GLU A 54 -8.56 1.45 0.99
C GLU A 54 -9.17 1.05 2.34
N TYR A 55 -10.48 0.88 2.37
CA TYR A 55 -11.20 0.38 3.54
C TYR A 55 -12.22 -0.67 3.09
N PRO A 56 -12.45 -1.71 3.90
CA PRO A 56 -13.43 -2.74 3.57
C PRO A 56 -14.83 -2.13 3.52
N ILE A 57 -15.48 -2.21 2.36
CA ILE A 57 -16.86 -1.76 2.19
C ILE A 57 -17.79 -2.84 2.79
N LYS A 58 -18.40 -2.55 3.93
CA LYS A 58 -19.48 -3.38 4.49
C LYS A 58 -20.74 -3.20 3.65
N ARG A 59 -20.97 -4.10 2.70
CA ARG A 59 -22.24 -4.14 1.95
C ARG A 59 -23.33 -4.70 2.86
N LYS A 60 -24.33 -3.87 3.20
CA LYS A 60 -25.58 -4.35 3.83
C LYS A 60 -26.29 -5.28 2.83
N GLY A 61 -26.53 -6.54 3.20
CA GLY A 61 -27.42 -7.45 2.46
C GLY A 61 -26.80 -8.71 1.84
N ARG A 62 -25.53 -9.04 2.06
CA ARG A 62 -25.04 -10.38 1.70
C ARG A 62 -25.41 -11.36 2.81
N HIS A 63 -26.50 -12.09 2.60
CA HIS A 63 -26.83 -13.29 3.38
C HIS A 63 -25.70 -14.30 3.17
N ASN A 64 -24.99 -14.65 4.23
CA ASN A 64 -24.07 -15.77 4.19
C ASN A 64 -24.94 -17.04 4.16
N LEU A 65 -24.90 -17.77 3.05
CA LEU A 65 -25.24 -19.20 3.03
C LEU A 65 -24.08 -19.98 3.61
#